data_AF-A0A947RRS3-F1
#
_entry.id   AF-A0A947RRS3-F1
#
_cell.length_a   1.000
_cell.length_b   1.000
_cell.length_c   1.000
_cell.angle_alpha   90.00
_cell.angle_beta   90.00
_cell.angle_gamma   90.00
#
_symmetry.space_group_name_H-M   'P 1'
#
loop_
_entity.id
_entity.type
_entity.pdbx_description
1 polymer ?
#
loop_
_entity_poly.entity_id
_entity_poly.type
_entity_poly.pdbx_seq_one_letter_code
_entity_poly.pdbx_strand_id
1 'polypeptide(L)'
;AYWEYAVRRSLEGGPKGAFPRSPSNWPLLPEECNERTWASDRQLVKQEREALIRAVECFPAEKLAEPTSGMSDRTYEELLIGIIQHSAYHTGQIALLKRLEGPG
;
A
#
# COMPACT_ATOMS: atom_id res chain seq x y z
N ALA A 1 0.17 -2.71 -2.22
CA ALA A 1 -0.75 -2.12 -3.20
C ALA A 1 -1.86 -1.29 -2.55
N TYR A 2 -2.99 -1.87 -2.09
CA TYR A 2 -4.17 -1.06 -1.68
C TYR A 2 -3.89 -0.04 -0.56
N TRP A 3 -3.22 -0.44 0.52
CA TRP A 3 -2.94 0.49 1.62
C TRP A 3 -1.88 1.54 1.25
N GLU A 4 -0.94 1.24 0.36
CA GLU A 4 0.00 2.23 -0.17
C GLU A 4 -0.74 3.26 -1.04
N TYR A 5 -1.66 2.79 -1.89
CA TYR A 5 -2.58 3.63 -2.64
C TYR A 5 -3.41 4.53 -1.70
N ALA A 6 -4.03 3.95 -0.67
CA ALA A 6 -4.91 4.69 0.24
C ALA A 6 -4.15 5.79 1.00
N VAL A 7 -2.97 5.48 1.53
CA VAL A 7 -2.12 6.47 2.22
C VAL A 7 -1.64 7.54 1.24
N ARG A 8 -1.19 7.16 0.05
CA ARG A 8 -0.81 8.13 -0.99
C ARG A 8 -1.93 9.10 -1.34
N ARG A 9 -3.16 8.61 -1.51
CA ARG A 9 -4.33 9.46 -1.79
C ARG A 9 -4.65 10.40 -0.63
N SER A 10 -4.35 10.02 0.61
CA SER A 10 -4.46 10.92 1.76
C SER A 10 -3.44 12.06 1.70
N LEU A 11 -2.20 11.79 1.27
CA LEU A 11 -1.15 12.81 1.08
C LEU A 11 -1.46 13.76 -0.08
N GLU A 12 -1.89 13.22 -1.22
CA GLU A 12 -2.20 13.99 -2.43
C GLU A 12 -3.49 14.81 -2.30
N GLY A 13 -4.40 14.38 -1.42
CA GLY A 13 -5.73 14.95 -1.28
C GLY A 13 -6.60 14.82 -2.55
N GLY A 14 -7.66 15.61 -2.59
CA GLY A 14 -8.61 15.64 -3.72
C GLY A 14 -9.61 14.47 -3.74
N PRO A 15 -10.39 14.34 -4.82
CA PRO A 15 -11.47 13.35 -4.91
C PRO A 15 -10.94 11.91 -4.79
N LYS A 16 -11.77 10.98 -4.30
CA LYS A 16 -11.41 9.56 -4.26
C LYS A 16 -11.03 9.09 -5.67
N GLY A 17 -9.79 8.59 -5.80
CA GLY A 17 -9.38 7.88 -7.02
C GLY A 17 -10.01 6.48 -7.07
N ALA A 18 -9.68 5.74 -8.12
CA ALA A 18 -10.04 4.33 -8.25
C ALA A 18 -8.80 3.44 -8.06
N PHE A 19 -8.87 2.52 -7.10
CA PHE A 19 -7.90 1.44 -7.02
C PHE A 19 -8.23 0.40 -8.12
N PRO A 20 -7.24 -0.10 -8.89
CA PRO A 20 -7.50 -0.96 -10.06
C PRO A 20 -8.01 -2.37 -9.74
N ARG A 21 -8.28 -2.69 -8.46
CA ARG A 21 -8.84 -3.98 -8.04
C ARG A 21 -10.09 -3.79 -7.19
N SER A 22 -11.00 -4.75 -7.31
CA SER A 22 -12.30 -4.76 -6.64
C SER A 22 -12.53 -6.08 -5.90
N PRO A 23 -13.15 -6.07 -4.71
CA PRO A 23 -13.40 -4.87 -3.91
C PRO A 23 -12.08 -4.21 -3.47
N SER A 24 -12.15 -2.92 -3.11
CA SER A 24 -11.03 -2.25 -2.44
C SER A 24 -10.85 -2.84 -1.04
N ASN A 25 -9.60 -3.03 -0.61
CA ASN A 25 -9.25 -3.78 0.62
C ASN A 25 -9.75 -5.24 0.58
N TRP A 26 -8.84 -6.20 0.38
CA TRP A 26 -9.16 -7.60 0.06
C TRP A 26 -9.78 -7.80 -1.33
N PRO A 27 -9.07 -7.41 -2.41
CA PRO A 27 -9.56 -7.62 -3.76
C PRO A 27 -9.71 -9.10 -4.10
N LEU A 28 -10.63 -9.40 -5.02
CA LEU A 28 -10.74 -10.74 -5.57
C LEU A 28 -9.45 -11.14 -6.29
N LEU A 29 -9.12 -12.42 -6.22
CA LEU A 29 -8.07 -13.01 -7.03
C LEU A 29 -8.47 -12.96 -8.51
N PRO A 30 -7.48 -12.91 -9.42
CA PRO A 30 -7.75 -13.08 -10.84
C PRO A 30 -8.42 -14.44 -11.09
N GLU A 31 -9.30 -14.51 -12.10
CA GLU A 31 -9.99 -15.75 -12.49
C GLU A 31 -8.98 -16.87 -12.80
N GLU A 32 -7.87 -16.52 -13.46
CA GLU A 32 -6.74 -17.42 -13.68
C GLU A 32 -5.55 -17.04 -12.79
N CYS A 33 -5.13 -17.96 -11.93
CA CYS A 33 -3.90 -17.83 -11.15
C CYS A 33 -2.72 -18.46 -11.91
N ASN A 34 -2.06 -17.67 -12.77
CA ASN A 34 -0.93 -18.09 -13.59
C ASN A 34 0.24 -17.09 -13.49
N GLU A 35 1.39 -17.39 -14.10
CA GLU A 35 2.59 -16.54 -14.00
C GLU A 35 2.36 -15.11 -14.51
N ARG A 36 1.51 -14.92 -15.51
CA ARG A 36 1.18 -13.59 -16.02
C ARG A 36 0.38 -12.78 -14.99
N THR A 37 -0.65 -13.37 -14.40
CA THR A 37 -1.47 -12.67 -13.40
C THR A 37 -0.68 -12.43 -12.11
N TRP A 38 0.20 -13.36 -11.73
CA TRP A 38 1.16 -13.18 -10.65
C TRP A 38 2.16 -12.04 -10.92
N ALA A 39 2.71 -11.95 -12.13
CA ALA A 39 3.61 -10.86 -12.50
C ALA A 39 2.90 -9.49 -12.48
N SER A 40 1.65 -9.44 -12.91
CA SER A 40 0.81 -8.23 -12.84
C SER A 40 0.60 -7.76 -11.40
N ASP A 41 0.31 -8.69 -10.48
CA ASP A 41 0.13 -8.36 -9.06
C ASP A 41 1.40 -7.81 -8.41
N ARG A 42 2.57 -8.41 -8.72
CA ARG A 42 3.87 -7.88 -8.26
C ARG A 42 4.13 -6.48 -8.82
N GLN A 43 3.81 -6.27 -10.10
CA GLN A 43 3.99 -4.98 -10.75
C GLN A 43 3.09 -3.90 -10.12
N LEU A 44 1.84 -4.22 -9.80
CA LEU A 44 0.93 -3.30 -9.12
C LEU A 44 1.45 -2.90 -7.74
N VAL A 45 1.98 -3.85 -6.96
CA VAL A 45 2.61 -3.54 -5.66
C VAL A 45 3.79 -2.59 -5.84
N LYS A 46 4.67 -2.85 -6.82
CA LYS A 46 5.82 -1.99 -7.11
C LYS A 46 5.39 -0.58 -7.51
N GLN A 47 4.41 -0.45 -8.39
CA GLN A 47 3.91 0.84 -8.87
C GLN A 47 3.32 1.70 -7.74
N GLU A 48 2.47 1.12 -6.90
CA GLU A 48 1.89 1.87 -5.77
C GLU A 48 2.94 2.24 -4.72
N ARG A 49 3.95 1.38 -4.49
CA ARG A 49 5.10 1.72 -3.62
C ARG A 49 5.88 2.90 -4.16
N GLU A 50 6.26 2.88 -5.44
CA GLU A 50 7.00 3.97 -6.07
C GLU A 50 6.20 5.27 -6.10
N ALA A 51 4.89 5.18 -6.35
CA ALA A 51 4.01 6.34 -6.30
C ALA A 51 3.92 6.93 -4.89
N LEU A 52 3.83 6.09 -3.85
CA LEU A 52 3.81 6.54 -2.46
C LEU A 52 5.13 7.23 -2.10
N ILE A 53 6.28 6.66 -2.49
CA ILE A 53 7.59 7.28 -2.24
C ILE A 53 7.65 8.68 -2.85
N ARG A 54 7.26 8.83 -4.11
CA ARG A 54 7.22 10.16 -4.76
C ARG A 54 6.28 11.14 -4.06
N ALA A 55 5.12 10.67 -3.59
CA ALA A 55 4.19 11.51 -2.85
C ALA A 55 4.79 11.97 -1.52
N VAL A 56 5.53 11.11 -0.81
CA VAL A 56 6.24 11.44 0.43
C VAL A 56 7.37 12.43 0.17
N GLU A 57 8.17 12.23 -0.89
CA GLU A 57 9.25 13.15 -1.28
C GLU A 57 8.76 14.57 -1.58
N CYS A 58 7.54 14.70 -2.10
CA CYS A 58 6.90 15.97 -2.40
C CYS A 58 6.03 16.52 -1.26
N PHE A 59 5.88 15.80 -0.14
CA PHE A 59 4.98 16.18 0.93
C PHE A 59 5.62 17.24 1.85
N PRO A 60 4.94 18.36 2.17
CA PRO A 60 5.50 19.38 3.06
C PRO A 60 5.72 18.84 4.47
N ALA A 61 6.95 18.94 4.99
CA ALA A 61 7.32 18.38 6.29
C ALA A 61 6.56 19.05 7.45
N GLU A 62 6.24 20.33 7.33
CA GLU A 62 5.45 21.09 8.29
C GLU A 62 4.02 20.55 8.48
N LYS A 63 3.50 19.81 7.50
CA LYS A 63 2.17 19.19 7.57
C LYS A 63 2.17 17.82 8.24
N LEU A 64 3.33 17.24 8.56
CA LEU A 64 3.41 15.89 9.11
C LEU A 64 2.63 15.74 10.43
N ALA A 65 2.61 16.78 11.26
CA ALA A 65 1.87 16.80 12.52
C ALA A 65 0.38 17.17 12.36
N GLU A 66 -0.07 17.54 11.16
CA GLU A 66 -1.47 17.85 10.91
C GLU A 66 -2.34 16.58 10.86
N PRO A 67 -3.60 16.65 11.32
CA PRO A 67 -4.52 15.53 11.23
C PRO A 67 -4.88 15.22 9.77
N THR A 68 -4.98 13.92 9.46
CA THR A 68 -5.40 13.44 8.14
C THR A 68 -6.87 13.73 7.90
N SER A 69 -7.24 14.21 6.71
CA SER A 69 -8.64 14.43 6.37
C SER A 69 -9.38 13.10 6.13
N GLY A 70 -10.34 12.78 6.99
CA GLY A 70 -11.45 11.87 6.66
C GLY A 70 -11.22 10.36 6.78
N MET A 71 -10.10 9.88 7.33
CA MET A 71 -9.86 8.44 7.51
C MET A 71 -9.47 8.01 8.94
N SER A 72 -8.97 8.93 9.77
CA SER A 72 -8.57 8.63 11.15
C SER A 72 -8.27 9.90 11.93
N ASP A 73 -8.39 9.87 13.26
CA ASP A 73 -7.90 10.93 14.16
C ASP A 73 -6.36 10.96 14.25
N ARG A 74 -5.66 10.49 13.21
CA ARG A 74 -4.20 10.37 13.15
C ARG A 74 -3.58 11.50 12.35
N THR A 75 -2.34 11.82 12.68
CA THR A 75 -1.52 12.74 11.89
C THR A 75 -0.98 12.08 10.62
N TYR A 76 -0.51 12.88 9.67
CA TYR A 76 0.18 12.37 8.48
C TYR A 76 1.43 11.55 8.83
N GLU A 77 2.19 11.96 9.86
CA GLU A 77 3.34 11.21 10.38
C GLU A 77 2.93 9.81 10.87
N GLU A 78 1.90 9.72 11.70
CA GLU A 78 1.40 8.44 12.21
C GLU A 78 0.89 7.53 11.10
N LEU A 79 0.26 8.10 10.07
CA LEU A 79 -0.19 7.36 8.90
C LEU A 79 1.00 6.77 8.10
N LEU A 80 2.06 7.55 7.92
CA LEU A 80 3.28 7.14 7.22
C LEU A 80 4.04 6.05 7.99
N ILE A 81 4.19 6.21 9.31
CA ILE A 81 4.77 5.17 10.17
C ILE A 81 3.93 3.89 10.09
N GLY A 82 2.60 4.03 10.13
CA GLY A 82 1.67 2.91 10.03
C GLY A 82 1.83 2.09 8.75
N ILE A 83 2.00 2.73 7.58
CA ILE A 83 2.19 1.98 6.32
C ILE A 83 3.56 1.31 6.22
N ILE A 84 4.60 1.88 6.85
CA ILE A 84 5.92 1.24 6.96
C ILE A 84 5.81 -0.04 7.80
N GLN A 85 5.20 0.06 8.99
CA GLN A 85 4.98 -1.07 9.89
C GLN A 85 4.13 -2.17 9.24
N HIS A 86 3.02 -1.80 8.62
CA HIS A 86 2.16 -2.72 7.88
C HIS A 86 2.93 -3.47 6.78
N SER A 87 3.75 -2.75 6.01
CA SER A 87 4.57 -3.35 4.96
C SER A 87 5.61 -4.32 5.51
N ALA A 88 6.28 -3.96 6.61
CA ALA A 88 7.26 -4.83 7.26
C ALA A 88 6.58 -6.10 7.83
N TYR A 89 5.42 -5.94 8.47
CA TYR A 89 4.64 -7.04 9.03
C TYR A 89 4.27 -8.09 7.97
N HIS A 90 3.65 -7.67 6.85
CA HIS A 90 3.27 -8.60 5.79
C HIS A 90 4.46 -9.20 5.05
N THR A 91 5.56 -8.46 4.90
CA THR A 91 6.81 -9.02 4.36
C THR A 91 7.32 -10.16 5.26
N GLY A 92 7.28 -9.97 6.57
CA GLY A 92 7.61 -11.00 7.56
C GLY A 92 6.72 -12.25 7.43
N GLN A 93 5.41 -12.07 7.29
CA GLN A 93 4.48 -13.19 7.08
C GLN A 93 4.81 -13.99 5.81
N ILE A 94 5.06 -13.31 4.68
CA ILE A 94 5.42 -13.97 3.42
C ILE A 94 6.76 -14.72 3.55
N ALA A 95 7.75 -14.11 4.20
CA ALA A 95 9.05 -14.75 4.42
C ALA A 95 8.93 -16.01 5.29
N LEU A 96 8.07 -15.98 6.31
CA LEU A 96 7.79 -17.15 7.14
C LEU A 96 7.11 -18.27 6.34
N LEU A 97 6.10 -17.94 5.52
CA LEU A 97 5.44 -18.92 4.65
C LEU A 97 6.43 -19.60 3.69
N LYS A 98 7.28 -18.82 3.03
CA LYS A 98 8.33 -19.36 2.15
C LYS A 98 9.30 -20.30 2.88
N ARG A 99 9.60 -20.02 4.15
CA ARG A 99 10.46 -20.88 4.97
C ARG A 99 9.74 -22.19 5.34
N LEU A 100 8.43 -22.13 5.60
CA LEU A 100 7.62 -23.29 5.98
C LEU A 100 7.31 -24.22 4.80
N GLU A 101 7.15 -23.69 3.58
CA GLU A 101 6.97 -24.51 2.37
C GLU A 101 8.24 -25.30 1.97
N GLY A 102 9.39 -25.01 2.60
CA GLY A 102 10.68 -25.63 2.28
C GLY A 102 11.34 -25.03 1.04
N PRO A 103 12.62 -25.36 0.76
CA PRO A 103 13.22 -25.00 -0.51
C PRO A 103 12.48 -25.73 -1.64
N GLY A 104 11.81 -24.96 -2.51
CA GLY A 104 11.27 -25.44 -3.78
C GLY A 104 12.36 -25.75 -4.80
#